data_AF-A0A9D4XXS1-F1
#
_entry.id   AF-A0A9D4XXS1-F1
#
_cell.length_a   1.000
_cell.length_b   1.000
_cell.length_c   1.000
_cell.angle_alpha   90.00
_cell.angle_beta   90.00
_cell.angle_gamma   90.00
#
_symmetry.space_group_name_H-M   'P 1'
#
loop_
_entity.id
_entity.type
_entity.pdbx_description
1 polymer ?
#
loop_
_entity_poly.entity_id
_entity_poly.type
_entity_poly.pdbx_seq_one_letter_code
_entity_poly.pdbx_strand_id
1 'polypeptide(L)'
;MDLNFSPSINNNTIPVNGTIPVSSTFATATTPFENPLPSNGSGDRKHIALWPGMYHSPVTTALWEARTKTFERLLDPPRDAPPQSELVTRTPSQSRTSILYNFSSDFVLREQYRDPWNDVRIGKLLEDLDALAGTISVKHCSDEDSTTRPLILVTASVDKIVLKKPISVNIDLTIVGSVIWVGRSSIEIQLEVTQSKQVIDAEDGDSDSVVLTANFIFVARDSKTGKAAPVNRLSPETAREKLLFEQAEARNSLKKRKRGGEKKDLENGEEKKLKDLLAEGRIFCDMPALADRDSILLRDTSLENSLLCQPQQRNIHGRIFGGFLMNRAFELAFSTAYAFAGLVPYFLEVDHVDFLRPVDVGDFLRLKSCVLYTELHDPDQPLINVEVVAHVTRPELRSSEVSNTFHFSFTVRPEAKAMKSGFKLRNVVPATEEEARRILERIDADNLNEFFRT
;
A
#
# COMPACT_ATOMS: atom_id res chain seq x y z
N MET A 1 -22.60 -46.72 28.37
CA MET A 1 -22.63 -47.13 26.96
C MET A 1 -22.84 -45.86 26.18
N ASP A 2 -21.74 -45.15 25.94
CA ASP A 2 -21.71 -43.86 25.25
C ASP A 2 -21.72 -44.11 23.74
N LEU A 3 -22.70 -43.53 23.05
CA LEU A 3 -22.80 -43.55 21.60
C LEU A 3 -22.11 -42.30 21.04
N ASN A 4 -20.94 -42.52 20.45
CA ASN A 4 -20.21 -41.56 19.63
C ASN A 4 -21.03 -41.17 18.39
N PHE A 5 -21.31 -39.87 18.24
CA PHE A 5 -21.65 -39.26 16.95
C PHE A 5 -20.55 -38.26 16.60
N SER A 6 -19.71 -38.64 15.64
CA SER A 6 -18.77 -37.74 14.97
C SER A 6 -19.44 -37.18 13.71
N PRO A 7 -19.55 -35.85 13.51
CA PRO A 7 -19.89 -35.31 12.20
C PRO A 7 -18.61 -35.19 11.36
N SER A 8 -18.60 -35.86 10.22
CA SER A 8 -17.59 -35.71 9.17
C SER A 8 -17.67 -34.33 8.52
N ILE A 9 -16.64 -33.51 8.72
CA ILE A 9 -16.45 -32.24 8.00
C ILE A 9 -15.87 -32.56 6.62
N ASN A 10 -16.71 -32.50 5.58
CA ASN A 10 -16.27 -32.50 4.19
C ASN A 10 -15.81 -31.07 3.82
N ASN A 11 -14.54 -30.74 4.12
CA ASN A 11 -13.86 -29.58 3.53
C ASN A 11 -13.18 -30.00 2.22
N ASN A 12 -13.94 -30.04 1.13
CA ASN A 12 -13.38 -30.12 -0.22
C ASN A 12 -13.38 -28.73 -0.87
N THR A 13 -12.52 -27.84 -0.38
CA THR A 13 -11.97 -26.74 -1.18
C THR A 13 -10.58 -27.16 -1.64
N ILE A 14 -10.51 -27.63 -2.88
CA ILE A 14 -9.24 -27.96 -3.54
C ILE A 14 -8.41 -26.66 -3.58
N PRO A 15 -7.21 -26.61 -2.98
CA PRO A 15 -6.37 -25.43 -3.05
C PRO A 15 -6.01 -25.17 -4.51
N VAL A 16 -6.37 -24.00 -5.01
CA VAL A 16 -5.91 -23.51 -6.32
C VAL A 16 -4.39 -23.45 -6.28
N ASN A 17 -3.74 -24.01 -7.29
CA ASN A 17 -2.28 -24.05 -7.41
C ASN A 17 -1.72 -22.61 -7.28
N GLY A 18 -0.99 -22.30 -6.21
CA GLY A 18 -0.40 -20.97 -5.97
C GLY A 18 -1.00 -20.13 -4.82
N THR A 19 -1.94 -20.67 -4.04
CA THR A 19 -2.39 -20.02 -2.78
C THR A 19 -1.37 -20.24 -1.66
N ILE A 20 -0.88 -19.14 -1.08
CA ILE A 20 0.05 -19.17 0.06
C ILE A 20 -0.78 -19.12 1.36
N PRO A 21 -0.71 -20.14 2.23
CA PRO A 21 -1.40 -20.11 3.51
C PRO A 21 -0.71 -19.12 4.44
N VAL A 22 -1.50 -18.29 5.13
CA VAL A 22 -1.01 -17.39 6.17
C VAL A 22 -1.41 -17.96 7.52
N SER A 23 -0.45 -18.04 8.43
CA SER A 23 -0.69 -18.47 9.82
C SER A 23 -0.17 -17.44 10.79
N SER A 24 -0.74 -17.40 11.99
CA SER A 24 -0.26 -16.52 13.06
C SER A 24 1.22 -16.75 13.39
N THR A 25 1.97 -15.66 13.53
CA THR A 25 3.38 -15.67 13.92
C THR A 25 3.65 -16.09 15.37
N PHE A 26 2.61 -16.21 16.21
CA PHE A 26 2.75 -16.60 17.62
C PHE A 26 2.54 -18.10 17.87
N ALA A 27 2.03 -18.87 16.90
CA ALA A 27 1.72 -20.28 17.08
C ALA A 27 2.97 -21.19 17.17
N THR A 28 4.15 -20.70 16.78
CA THR A 28 5.41 -21.46 16.78
C THR A 28 6.38 -21.06 17.91
N ALA A 29 6.03 -20.12 18.78
CA ALA A 29 6.86 -19.77 19.93
C ALA A 29 6.70 -20.82 21.03
N THR A 30 7.56 -21.86 20.99
CA THR A 30 7.94 -22.57 22.22
C THR A 30 8.38 -21.51 23.23
N THR A 31 7.82 -21.58 24.43
CA THR A 31 7.99 -20.59 25.49
C THR A 31 9.47 -20.29 25.74
N PRO A 32 9.86 -19.02 26.02
CA PRO A 32 11.27 -18.61 26.12
C PRO A 32 12.02 -19.15 27.35
N PHE A 33 11.43 -20.10 28.09
CA PHE A 33 11.97 -20.68 29.32
C PHE A 33 12.34 -22.16 29.23
N GLU A 34 12.18 -22.82 28.08
CA GLU A 34 12.68 -24.18 27.89
C GLU A 34 14.07 -24.15 27.23
N ASN A 35 15.10 -24.52 28.00
CA ASN A 35 16.44 -24.73 27.49
C ASN A 35 16.40 -25.80 26.38
N PRO A 36 17.01 -25.55 25.20
CA PRO A 36 17.05 -26.57 24.16
C PRO A 36 17.95 -27.72 24.62
N LEU A 37 17.43 -28.95 24.54
CA LEU A 37 18.21 -30.18 24.66
C LEU A 37 19.35 -30.17 23.62
N PRO A 38 20.55 -30.69 23.96
CA PRO A 38 21.68 -30.65 23.05
C PRO A 38 21.43 -31.60 21.88
N SER A 39 21.17 -31.06 20.69
CA SER A 39 21.18 -31.84 19.45
C SER A 39 22.63 -32.00 18.97
N ASN A 40 23.06 -33.26 18.89
CA ASN A 40 24.30 -33.66 18.26
C ASN A 40 24.22 -33.42 16.74
N GLY A 41 25.20 -32.68 16.20
CA GLY A 41 25.70 -32.88 14.84
C GLY A 41 25.00 -32.13 13.69
N SER A 42 25.83 -31.34 13.00
CA SER A 42 25.68 -30.69 11.69
C SER A 42 24.62 -29.58 11.50
N GLY A 43 25.11 -28.34 11.42
CA GLY A 43 24.92 -27.52 10.21
C GLY A 43 23.81 -26.48 10.18
N ASP A 44 22.71 -26.61 10.93
CA ASP A 44 21.57 -25.69 10.79
C ASP A 44 21.62 -24.52 11.78
N ARG A 45 22.64 -23.65 11.66
CA ARG A 45 22.50 -22.28 12.20
C ARG A 45 21.65 -21.48 11.21
N LYS A 46 20.33 -21.41 11.45
CA LYS A 46 19.45 -20.47 10.75
C LYS A 46 20.09 -19.08 10.78
N HIS A 47 20.43 -18.56 9.59
CA HIS A 47 21.10 -17.27 9.43
C HIS A 47 20.35 -16.16 10.17
N ILE A 48 21.04 -15.14 10.68
CA ILE A 48 20.41 -14.01 11.39
C ILE A 48 19.37 -13.27 10.54
N ALA A 49 19.44 -13.40 9.21
CA ALA A 49 18.43 -12.91 8.26
C ALA A 49 17.11 -13.72 8.25
N LEU A 50 17.12 -14.91 8.84
CA LEU A 50 15.99 -15.83 9.04
C LEU A 50 15.45 -15.79 10.47
N TRP A 51 15.92 -14.86 11.31
CA TRP A 51 15.24 -14.55 12.56
C TRP A 51 14.02 -13.70 12.20
N PRO A 52 12.79 -14.22 12.29
CA PRO A 52 11.61 -13.39 12.13
C PRO A 52 11.55 -12.53 13.37
N GLY A 53 12.19 -11.37 13.33
CA GLY A 53 11.97 -10.34 14.33
C GLY A 53 10.55 -9.82 14.11
N MET A 54 9.60 -10.27 14.93
CA MET A 54 8.33 -9.69 15.47
C MET A 54 7.64 -8.47 14.80
N TYR A 55 8.03 -8.01 13.62
CA TYR A 55 7.71 -6.69 13.08
C TYR A 55 7.25 -6.69 11.62
N HIS A 56 7.28 -7.85 10.95
CA HIS A 56 6.58 -8.04 9.67
C HIS A 56 5.18 -8.59 9.92
N SER A 57 4.24 -8.25 9.03
CA SER A 57 2.93 -8.88 9.05
C SER A 57 3.07 -10.41 8.86
N PRO A 58 2.12 -11.22 9.37
CA PRO A 58 2.10 -12.66 9.12
C PRO A 58 2.15 -13.00 7.63
N VAL A 59 1.48 -12.19 6.80
CA VAL A 59 1.51 -12.31 5.34
C VAL A 59 2.89 -12.04 4.79
N THR A 60 3.52 -10.94 5.18
CA THR A 60 4.87 -10.61 4.72
C THR A 60 5.82 -11.74 5.11
N THR A 61 5.70 -12.30 6.32
CA THR A 61 6.49 -13.46 6.75
C THR A 61 6.26 -14.67 5.85
N ALA A 62 4.99 -15.05 5.60
CA ALA A 62 4.66 -16.18 4.73
C ALA A 62 5.14 -16.00 3.29
N LEU A 63 5.02 -14.78 2.75
CA LEU A 63 5.52 -14.42 1.43
C LEU A 63 7.04 -14.47 1.34
N TRP A 64 7.74 -14.11 2.42
CA TRP A 64 9.19 -14.20 2.50
C TRP A 64 9.66 -15.65 2.56
N GLU A 65 9.01 -16.49 3.39
CA GLU A 65 9.30 -17.93 3.49
C GLU A 65 9.08 -18.63 2.14
N ALA A 66 8.00 -18.30 1.42
CA ALA A 66 7.74 -18.83 0.08
C ALA A 66 8.86 -18.49 -0.94
N ARG A 67 9.67 -17.47 -0.67
CA ARG A 67 10.78 -17.01 -1.53
C ARG A 67 12.15 -17.52 -1.09
N THR A 68 12.26 -18.42 -0.13
CA THR A 68 13.57 -18.82 0.46
C THR A 68 14.59 -19.29 -0.60
N LYS A 69 14.18 -20.02 -1.64
CA LYS A 69 15.07 -20.44 -2.74
C LYS A 69 15.58 -19.27 -3.59
N THR A 70 14.76 -18.23 -3.79
CA THR A 70 15.17 -17.01 -4.50
C THR A 70 16.05 -16.13 -3.62
N PHE A 71 15.80 -16.16 -2.30
CA PHE A 71 16.52 -15.39 -1.30
C PHE A 71 17.98 -15.82 -1.18
N GLU A 72 18.28 -17.13 -1.22
CA GLU A 72 19.65 -17.65 -1.22
C GLU A 72 20.48 -17.08 -2.39
N ARG A 73 19.89 -16.96 -3.59
CA ARG A 73 20.57 -16.38 -4.77
C ARG A 73 20.83 -14.88 -4.64
N LEU A 74 19.95 -14.16 -3.93
CA LEU A 74 20.07 -12.70 -3.74
C LEU A 74 21.09 -12.33 -2.69
N LEU A 75 21.31 -13.18 -1.69
CA LEU A 75 22.27 -12.94 -0.61
C LEU A 75 23.72 -13.16 -1.03
N ASP A 76 23.98 -14.11 -1.92
CA ASP A 76 25.32 -14.37 -2.47
C ASP A 76 25.27 -14.45 -4.01
N PRO A 77 25.02 -13.31 -4.70
CA PRO A 77 24.97 -13.30 -6.14
C PRO A 77 26.37 -13.66 -6.68
N PRO A 78 26.50 -14.60 -7.64
CA PRO A 78 27.80 -14.93 -8.19
C PRO A 78 28.41 -13.66 -8.78
N ARG A 79 29.59 -13.25 -8.29
CA ARG A 79 30.22 -11.95 -8.63
C ARG A 79 30.42 -11.73 -10.14
N ASP A 80 30.53 -12.84 -10.86
CA ASP A 80 30.76 -12.92 -12.31
C ASP A 80 29.57 -13.49 -13.09
N ALA A 81 28.40 -13.66 -12.45
CA ALA A 81 27.21 -14.14 -13.15
C ALA A 81 26.80 -13.19 -14.29
N PRO A 82 26.56 -13.72 -15.50
CA PRO A 82 26.11 -12.92 -16.63
C PRO A 82 24.69 -12.37 -16.37
N PRO A 83 24.33 -11.24 -16.99
CA PRO A 83 22.94 -10.80 -17.01
C PRO A 83 22.11 -11.83 -17.78
N GLN A 84 20.81 -11.90 -17.48
CA GLN A 84 19.87 -12.69 -18.27
C GLN A 84 19.94 -12.25 -19.74
N SER A 85 20.36 -13.17 -20.63
CA SER A 85 20.51 -12.91 -22.06
C SER A 85 19.24 -13.26 -22.85
N GLU A 86 18.50 -14.27 -22.40
CA GLU A 86 17.28 -14.75 -23.07
C GLU A 86 16.04 -14.42 -22.22
N LEU A 87 15.14 -13.62 -22.79
CA LEU A 87 13.86 -13.29 -22.17
C LEU A 87 12.80 -14.30 -22.59
N VAL A 88 12.12 -14.89 -21.63
CA VAL A 88 11.05 -15.86 -21.88
C VAL A 88 9.71 -15.12 -21.97
N THR A 89 8.80 -15.62 -22.79
CA THR A 89 7.40 -15.17 -22.79
C THR A 89 6.62 -15.96 -21.75
N ARG A 90 5.97 -15.24 -20.85
CA ARG A 90 5.17 -15.79 -19.75
C ARG A 90 3.71 -15.39 -19.86
N THR A 91 2.84 -16.21 -19.30
CA THR A 91 1.40 -15.93 -19.23
C THR A 91 1.04 -15.33 -17.86
N PRO A 92 -0.05 -14.57 -17.73
CA PRO A 92 -0.48 -14.04 -16.43
C PRO A 92 -0.68 -15.13 -15.37
N SER A 93 -1.20 -16.30 -15.77
CA SER A 93 -1.42 -17.46 -14.90
C SER A 93 -0.13 -17.97 -14.22
N GLN A 94 1.01 -17.90 -14.89
CA GLN A 94 2.31 -18.29 -14.31
C GLN A 94 2.75 -17.33 -13.18
N SER A 95 2.42 -16.05 -13.30
CA SER A 95 2.71 -15.04 -12.26
C SER A 95 1.65 -15.00 -11.15
N ARG A 96 0.46 -15.56 -11.41
CA ARG A 96 -0.69 -15.49 -10.50
C ARG A 96 -0.35 -16.05 -9.13
N THR A 97 -0.66 -15.27 -8.09
CA THR A 97 -0.41 -15.62 -6.69
C THR A 97 -1.57 -15.15 -5.84
N SER A 98 -2.00 -15.96 -4.89
CA SER A 98 -3.12 -15.66 -3.99
C SER A 98 -2.71 -15.83 -2.53
N ILE A 99 -3.32 -15.01 -1.68
CA ILE A 99 -3.15 -15.05 -0.22
C ILE A 99 -4.53 -15.14 0.40
N LEU A 100 -4.72 -16.12 1.27
CA LEU A 100 -5.95 -16.28 2.05
C LEU A 100 -5.72 -15.84 3.49
N TYR A 101 -6.54 -14.91 3.96
CA TYR A 101 -6.61 -14.47 5.34
C TYR A 101 -7.80 -15.16 5.97
N ASN A 102 -7.51 -16.20 6.76
CA ASN A 102 -8.55 -17.00 7.40
C ASN A 102 -9.07 -16.30 8.67
N PHE A 103 -9.55 -15.06 8.52
CA PHE A 103 -10.00 -14.26 9.65
C PHE A 103 -11.10 -14.94 10.44
N SER A 104 -12.04 -15.64 9.78
CA SER A 104 -13.19 -16.28 10.41
C SER A 104 -12.81 -17.38 11.42
N SER A 105 -11.71 -18.10 11.19
CA SER A 105 -11.27 -19.20 12.07
C SER A 105 -9.95 -18.96 12.81
N ASP A 106 -9.01 -18.16 12.28
CA ASP A 106 -7.76 -17.80 12.97
C ASP A 106 -7.94 -16.48 13.74
N PHE A 107 -8.29 -16.61 15.02
CA PHE A 107 -8.48 -15.47 15.92
C PHE A 107 -7.19 -14.66 16.11
N VAL A 108 -6.02 -15.29 16.15
CA VAL A 108 -4.76 -14.57 16.40
C VAL A 108 -4.38 -13.74 15.17
N LEU A 109 -4.53 -14.32 13.97
CA LEU A 109 -4.39 -13.57 12.72
C LEU A 109 -5.38 -12.41 12.68
N ARG A 110 -6.65 -12.65 13.02
CA ARG A 110 -7.68 -11.59 13.08
C ARG A 110 -7.24 -10.44 13.99
N GLU A 111 -6.81 -10.73 15.22
CA GLU A 111 -6.37 -9.70 16.17
C GLU A 111 -5.12 -8.94 15.69
N GLN A 112 -4.23 -9.57 14.93
CA GLN A 112 -3.08 -8.87 14.34
C GLN A 112 -3.48 -7.85 13.26
N TYR A 113 -4.63 -8.03 12.62
CA TYR A 113 -5.17 -7.17 11.56
C TYR A 113 -6.33 -6.29 12.00
N ARG A 114 -6.86 -6.49 13.20
CA ARG A 114 -7.95 -5.73 13.78
C ARG A 114 -7.46 -4.40 14.36
N ASP A 115 -8.23 -3.34 14.16
CA ASP A 115 -8.04 -2.03 14.78
C ASP A 115 -8.87 -1.89 16.07
N PRO A 116 -8.68 -0.80 16.85
CA PRO A 116 -9.44 -0.59 18.09
C PRO A 116 -10.97 -0.53 17.92
N TRP A 117 -11.47 -0.30 16.71
CA TRP A 117 -12.90 -0.18 16.38
C TRP A 117 -13.46 -1.41 15.65
N ASN A 118 -12.73 -2.53 15.66
CA ASN A 118 -13.12 -3.79 15.04
C ASN A 118 -13.17 -3.76 13.50
N ASP A 119 -12.36 -2.91 12.87
CA ASP A 119 -12.14 -2.92 11.42
C ASP A 119 -10.73 -3.38 11.06
N VAL A 120 -10.51 -3.59 9.77
CA VAL A 120 -9.21 -3.99 9.26
C VAL A 120 -8.24 -2.81 9.31
N ARG A 121 -7.03 -3.05 9.83
CA ARG A 121 -5.90 -2.12 9.78
C ARG A 121 -5.45 -1.94 8.32
N ILE A 122 -6.05 -0.98 7.63
CA ILE A 122 -5.78 -0.71 6.21
C ILE A 122 -4.29 -0.47 5.93
N GLY A 123 -3.57 0.24 6.81
CA GLY A 123 -2.12 0.43 6.67
C GLY A 123 -1.34 -0.89 6.55
N LYS A 124 -1.71 -1.93 7.31
CA LYS A 124 -1.14 -3.28 7.17
C LYS A 124 -1.53 -3.94 5.86
N LEU A 125 -2.78 -3.77 5.42
CA LEU A 125 -3.23 -4.31 4.14
C LEU A 125 -2.47 -3.68 2.97
N LEU A 126 -2.20 -2.37 3.00
CA LEU A 126 -1.37 -1.67 2.00
C LEU A 126 0.07 -2.21 1.97
N GLU A 127 0.64 -2.52 3.14
CA GLU A 127 1.95 -3.17 3.24
C GLU A 127 1.93 -4.57 2.57
N ASP A 128 0.90 -5.37 2.85
CA ASP A 128 0.76 -6.71 2.31
C ASP A 128 0.51 -6.71 0.80
N LEU A 129 -0.23 -5.73 0.28
CA LEU A 129 -0.44 -5.54 -1.16
C LEU A 129 0.90 -5.31 -1.87
N ASP A 130 1.73 -4.38 -1.38
CA ASP A 130 3.07 -4.19 -1.96
C ASP A 130 3.90 -5.48 -1.85
N ALA A 131 3.77 -6.21 -0.73
CA ALA A 131 4.56 -7.42 -0.49
C ALA A 131 4.20 -8.49 -1.51
N LEU A 132 2.90 -8.70 -1.74
CA LEU A 132 2.40 -9.63 -2.75
C LEU A 132 2.81 -9.22 -4.17
N ALA A 133 2.70 -7.93 -4.52
CA ALA A 133 3.17 -7.42 -5.81
C ALA A 133 4.68 -7.66 -5.99
N GLY A 134 5.46 -7.48 -4.93
CA GLY A 134 6.88 -7.89 -4.89
C GLY A 134 7.07 -9.39 -5.18
N THR A 135 6.22 -10.28 -4.66
CA THR A 135 6.30 -11.73 -4.94
C THR A 135 6.03 -12.00 -6.41
N ILE A 136 4.96 -11.41 -6.93
CA ILE A 136 4.49 -11.62 -8.30
C ILE A 136 5.52 -11.11 -9.30
N SER A 137 6.14 -9.93 -9.03
CA SER A 137 7.21 -9.39 -9.88
C SER A 137 8.42 -10.32 -9.91
N VAL A 138 8.85 -10.85 -8.75
CA VAL A 138 9.95 -11.82 -8.67
C VAL A 138 9.57 -13.09 -9.45
N LYS A 139 8.39 -13.65 -9.20
CA LYS A 139 7.90 -14.87 -9.86
C LYS A 139 7.89 -14.73 -11.38
N HIS A 140 7.46 -13.57 -11.90
CA HIS A 140 7.46 -13.27 -13.33
C HIS A 140 8.86 -13.07 -13.91
N CYS A 141 9.73 -12.38 -13.18
CA CYS A 141 11.09 -12.06 -13.63
C CYS A 141 12.08 -13.21 -13.50
N SER A 142 11.83 -14.19 -12.63
CA SER A 142 12.75 -15.32 -12.45
C SER A 142 13.02 -16.02 -13.77
N ASP A 143 14.27 -16.37 -13.98
CA ASP A 143 14.71 -17.34 -14.99
C ASP A 143 14.88 -18.72 -14.35
N GLU A 144 14.79 -19.76 -15.19
CA GLU A 144 15.06 -21.14 -14.75
C GLU A 144 16.56 -21.41 -14.58
N ASP A 145 17.39 -20.57 -15.20
CA ASP A 145 18.85 -20.61 -15.08
C ASP A 145 19.29 -20.07 -13.71
N SER A 146 19.97 -20.89 -12.92
CA SER A 146 20.52 -20.48 -11.61
C SER A 146 21.88 -19.79 -11.72
N THR A 147 22.46 -19.69 -12.93
CA THR A 147 23.79 -19.14 -13.17
C THR A 147 23.79 -17.65 -13.51
N THR A 148 22.62 -17.08 -13.85
CA THR A 148 22.43 -15.66 -14.11
C THR A 148 22.35 -14.86 -12.81
N ARG A 149 22.69 -13.56 -12.90
CA ARG A 149 22.57 -12.69 -11.73
C ARG A 149 21.12 -12.24 -11.53
N PRO A 150 20.66 -12.12 -10.26
CA PRO A 150 19.28 -11.77 -9.97
C PRO A 150 18.98 -10.29 -10.27
N LEU A 151 17.72 -10.01 -10.58
CA LEU A 151 17.20 -8.66 -10.74
C LEU A 151 16.82 -8.04 -9.40
N ILE A 152 17.11 -6.75 -9.24
CA ILE A 152 16.59 -5.91 -8.15
C ILE A 152 15.24 -5.38 -8.60
N LEU A 153 14.17 -5.80 -7.93
CA LEU A 153 12.80 -5.39 -8.23
C LEU A 153 12.34 -4.44 -7.13
N VAL A 154 11.99 -3.22 -7.54
CA VAL A 154 11.53 -2.18 -6.62
C VAL A 154 10.20 -1.62 -7.08
N THR A 155 9.33 -1.32 -6.12
CA THR A 155 8.11 -0.57 -6.35
C THR A 155 8.48 0.82 -6.87
N ALA A 156 8.00 1.16 -8.06
CA ALA A 156 8.23 2.45 -8.69
C ALA A 156 7.04 3.38 -8.50
N SER A 157 5.82 2.85 -8.60
CA SER A 157 4.61 3.60 -8.30
C SER A 157 3.46 2.67 -7.96
N VAL A 158 2.44 3.23 -7.32
CA VAL A 158 1.17 2.57 -7.01
C VAL A 158 0.07 3.45 -7.55
N ASP A 159 -0.79 2.91 -8.40
CA ASP A 159 -1.97 3.63 -8.89
C ASP A 159 -2.95 3.86 -7.72
N LYS A 160 -3.84 4.85 -7.90
CA LYS A 160 -4.89 5.16 -6.94
C LYS A 160 -5.64 3.90 -6.47
N ILE A 161 -5.68 3.70 -5.16
CA ILE A 161 -6.36 2.57 -4.51
C ILE A 161 -7.62 3.12 -3.86
N VAL A 162 -8.78 2.59 -4.28
CA VAL A 162 -10.10 3.00 -3.78
C VAL A 162 -10.74 1.81 -3.07
N LEU A 163 -11.26 2.06 -1.88
CA LEU A 163 -12.07 1.11 -1.14
C LEU A 163 -13.51 1.15 -1.66
N LYS A 164 -13.93 0.11 -2.38
CA LYS A 164 -15.26 0.02 -2.98
C LYS A 164 -16.33 -0.38 -1.95
N LYS A 165 -15.94 -1.24 -1.00
CA LYS A 165 -16.84 -1.79 0.02
C LYS A 165 -16.09 -1.90 1.36
N PRO A 166 -16.79 -1.76 2.51
CA PRO A 166 -16.19 -2.00 3.81
C PRO A 166 -15.61 -3.41 3.93
N ILE A 167 -14.45 -3.54 4.58
CA ILE A 167 -13.80 -4.83 4.84
C ILE A 167 -14.07 -5.24 6.29
N SER A 168 -14.70 -6.39 6.48
CA SER A 168 -14.94 -6.92 7.83
C SER A 168 -13.79 -7.80 8.29
N VAL A 169 -13.37 -7.65 9.55
CA VAL A 169 -12.43 -8.58 10.20
C VAL A 169 -13.06 -9.93 10.55
N ASN A 170 -14.38 -10.10 10.38
CA ASN A 170 -15.05 -11.36 10.75
C ASN A 170 -15.20 -12.33 9.58
N ILE A 171 -14.89 -11.89 8.36
CA ILE A 171 -15.07 -12.65 7.13
C ILE A 171 -13.69 -12.86 6.51
N ASP A 172 -13.44 -14.05 5.98
CA ASP A 172 -12.18 -14.34 5.30
C ASP A 172 -11.93 -13.37 4.14
N LEU A 173 -10.68 -12.94 4.01
CA LEU A 173 -10.24 -12.02 2.97
C LEU A 173 -9.33 -12.79 2.02
N THR A 174 -9.47 -12.58 0.73
CA THR A 174 -8.53 -13.12 -0.26
C THR A 174 -7.93 -11.99 -1.07
N ILE A 175 -6.61 -12.03 -1.29
CA ILE A 175 -5.96 -11.16 -2.26
C ILE A 175 -5.42 -12.04 -3.36
N VAL A 176 -5.78 -11.72 -4.61
CA VAL A 176 -5.26 -12.40 -5.80
C VAL A 176 -4.60 -11.36 -6.69
N GLY A 177 -3.43 -11.70 -7.24
CA GLY A 177 -2.78 -10.83 -8.18
C GLY A 177 -2.03 -11.54 -9.28
N SER A 178 -1.82 -10.83 -10.38
CA SER A 178 -1.02 -11.28 -11.52
C SER A 178 -0.46 -10.09 -12.31
N VAL A 179 0.60 -10.35 -13.08
CA VAL A 179 1.11 -9.39 -14.05
C VAL A 179 0.07 -9.18 -15.14
N ILE A 180 -0.29 -7.93 -15.40
CA ILE A 180 -1.26 -7.55 -16.44
C ILE A 180 -0.60 -6.85 -17.62
N TRP A 181 0.59 -6.26 -17.44
CA TRP A 181 1.32 -5.59 -18.51
C TRP A 181 2.81 -5.53 -18.23
N VAL A 182 3.61 -5.52 -19.31
CA VAL A 182 5.07 -5.49 -19.25
C VAL A 182 5.64 -4.50 -20.26
N GLY A 183 6.54 -3.63 -19.80
CA GLY A 183 7.33 -2.72 -20.62
C GLY A 183 8.71 -3.28 -20.97
N ARG A 184 9.71 -2.39 -21.08
CA ARG A 184 11.12 -2.82 -21.24
C ARG A 184 11.67 -3.36 -19.94
N SER A 185 11.57 -2.57 -18.87
CA SER A 185 12.12 -2.85 -17.53
C SER A 185 11.10 -2.63 -16.43
N SER A 186 9.82 -2.55 -16.79
CA SER A 186 8.71 -2.20 -15.90
C SER A 186 7.62 -3.24 -16.03
N ILE A 187 6.96 -3.55 -14.92
CA ILE A 187 5.90 -4.55 -14.84
C ILE A 187 4.74 -3.93 -14.09
N GLU A 188 3.54 -4.03 -14.63
CA GLU A 188 2.30 -3.62 -13.97
C GLU A 188 1.57 -4.86 -13.47
N ILE A 189 1.23 -4.86 -12.19
CA ILE A 189 0.61 -5.96 -11.47
C ILE A 189 -0.71 -5.46 -10.92
N GLN A 190 -1.79 -6.16 -11.23
CA GLN A 190 -3.09 -5.90 -10.63
C GLN A 190 -3.33 -6.86 -9.48
N LEU A 191 -3.76 -6.31 -8.35
CA LEU A 191 -4.22 -7.04 -7.18
C LEU A 191 -5.71 -6.76 -6.98
N GLU A 192 -6.47 -7.82 -6.74
CA GLU A 192 -7.87 -7.78 -6.39
C GLU A 192 -8.03 -8.36 -4.98
N VAL A 193 -8.62 -7.56 -4.09
CA VAL A 193 -9.02 -8.00 -2.76
C VAL A 193 -10.50 -8.35 -2.82
N THR A 194 -10.82 -9.58 -2.45
CA THR A 194 -12.18 -10.09 -2.42
C THR A 194 -12.57 -10.54 -1.02
N GLN A 195 -13.83 -10.28 -0.67
CA GLN A 195 -14.45 -10.78 0.54
C GLN A 195 -15.85 -11.27 0.18
N SER A 196 -16.09 -12.57 0.28
CA SER A 196 -17.41 -13.13 0.01
C SER A 196 -18.32 -12.90 1.22
N LYS A 197 -19.50 -12.28 1.01
CA LYS A 197 -20.54 -12.33 2.03
C LYS A 197 -20.96 -13.79 2.20
N GLN A 198 -20.81 -14.33 3.40
CA GLN A 198 -21.66 -15.47 3.76
C GLN A 198 -23.10 -14.93 3.86
N VAL A 199 -24.03 -15.68 3.27
CA VAL A 199 -25.51 -15.55 3.31
C VAL A 199 -26.16 -14.89 2.05
N ILE A 200 -26.70 -15.80 1.21
CA ILE A 200 -27.91 -15.72 0.35
C ILE A 200 -27.96 -14.56 -0.66
N ASP A 201 -27.42 -14.79 -1.85
CA ASP A 201 -28.08 -14.50 -3.14
C ASP A 201 -27.07 -14.82 -4.26
N ALA A 202 -27.04 -16.10 -4.62
CA ALA A 202 -26.18 -16.62 -5.67
C ALA A 202 -26.81 -16.37 -7.05
N GLU A 203 -26.97 -15.11 -7.46
CA GLU A 203 -27.40 -14.81 -8.83
C GLU A 203 -26.68 -13.64 -9.53
N ASP A 204 -25.74 -12.92 -8.90
CA ASP A 204 -25.05 -11.84 -9.61
C ASP A 204 -23.52 -11.88 -9.52
N GLY A 205 -22.89 -11.88 -10.71
CA GLY A 205 -21.49 -11.68 -11.09
C GLY A 205 -20.35 -11.80 -10.07
N ASP A 206 -19.31 -12.54 -10.47
CA ASP A 206 -17.94 -12.62 -9.90
C ASP A 206 -17.34 -11.25 -9.45
N SER A 207 -17.83 -10.13 -10.02
CA SER A 207 -17.43 -8.77 -9.69
C SER A 207 -17.94 -8.22 -8.36
N ASP A 208 -19.03 -8.74 -7.78
CA ASP A 208 -19.64 -8.14 -6.58
C ASP A 208 -18.84 -8.41 -5.30
N SER A 209 -17.91 -9.37 -5.31
CA SER A 209 -17.07 -9.69 -4.16
C SER A 209 -15.83 -8.80 -3.99
N VAL A 210 -15.49 -7.99 -5.01
CA VAL A 210 -14.25 -7.18 -5.01
C VAL A 210 -14.43 -5.95 -4.13
N VAL A 211 -13.68 -5.89 -3.03
CA VAL A 211 -13.73 -4.79 -2.07
C VAL A 211 -12.69 -3.71 -2.38
N LEU A 212 -11.58 -4.08 -3.02
CA LEU A 212 -10.47 -3.18 -3.35
C LEU A 212 -9.71 -3.72 -4.57
N THR A 213 -9.28 -2.81 -5.45
CA THR A 213 -8.39 -3.12 -6.58
C THR A 213 -7.19 -2.18 -6.50
N ALA A 214 -5.99 -2.73 -6.70
CA ALA A 214 -4.75 -1.95 -6.67
C ALA A 214 -3.82 -2.35 -7.82
N ASN A 215 -3.25 -1.37 -8.52
CA ASN A 215 -2.22 -1.63 -9.53
C ASN A 215 -0.86 -1.15 -9.02
N PHE A 216 0.12 -2.04 -9.04
CA PHE A 216 1.50 -1.75 -8.65
C PHE A 216 2.39 -1.78 -9.88
N ILE A 217 3.26 -0.78 -10.02
CA ILE A 217 4.29 -0.75 -11.06
C ILE A 217 5.64 -1.03 -10.40
N PHE A 218 6.26 -2.13 -10.79
CA PHE A 218 7.61 -2.50 -10.39
C PHE A 218 8.59 -2.20 -11.52
N VAL A 219 9.82 -1.84 -11.16
CA VAL A 219 10.93 -1.70 -12.11
C VAL A 219 12.06 -2.66 -11.78
N ALA A 220 12.60 -3.28 -12.82
CA ALA A 220 13.74 -4.17 -12.75
C ALA A 220 15.06 -3.42 -12.97
N ARG A 221 16.00 -3.65 -12.07
CA ARG A 221 17.36 -3.13 -12.15
C ARG A 221 18.36 -4.27 -12.08
N ASP A 222 19.44 -4.15 -12.84
CA ASP A 222 20.55 -5.10 -12.79
C ASP A 222 21.27 -4.96 -11.45
N SER A 223 21.49 -6.08 -10.76
CA SER A 223 22.04 -6.10 -9.39
C SER A 223 23.47 -5.57 -9.29
N LYS A 224 24.26 -5.61 -10.37
CA LYS A 224 25.66 -5.15 -10.41
C LYS A 224 25.77 -3.69 -10.82
N THR A 225 25.02 -3.30 -11.85
CA THR A 225 25.14 -1.97 -12.47
C THR A 225 24.12 -0.96 -11.95
N GLY A 226 23.04 -1.42 -11.31
CA GLY A 226 21.92 -0.59 -10.88
C GLY A 226 21.08 0.01 -12.02
N LYS A 227 21.42 -0.29 -13.28
CA LYS A 227 20.73 0.23 -14.48
C LYS A 227 19.46 -0.59 -14.76
N ALA A 228 18.54 0.00 -15.52
CA ALA A 228 17.31 -0.65 -15.96
C ALA A 228 17.62 -1.95 -16.71
N ALA A 229 17.04 -3.07 -16.26
CA ALA A 229 17.23 -4.39 -16.83
C ALA A 229 15.96 -4.85 -17.56
N PRO A 230 16.10 -5.58 -18.68
CA PRO A 230 14.94 -6.13 -19.38
C PRO A 230 14.20 -7.17 -18.53
N VAL A 231 12.89 -7.32 -18.76
CA VAL A 231 12.03 -8.30 -18.07
C VAL A 231 11.35 -9.26 -19.06
N ASN A 232 10.97 -10.43 -18.57
CA ASN A 232 10.24 -11.46 -19.34
C ASN A 232 8.98 -10.89 -19.99
N ARG A 233 8.69 -11.30 -21.24
CA ARG A 233 7.52 -10.82 -22.00
C ARG A 233 6.23 -11.40 -21.43
N LEU A 234 5.11 -10.72 -21.67
CA LEU A 234 3.78 -11.18 -21.26
C LEU A 234 2.95 -11.54 -22.49
N SER A 235 2.28 -12.70 -22.43
CA SER A 235 1.29 -13.13 -23.41
C SER A 235 -0.06 -13.39 -22.71
N PRO A 236 -0.99 -12.43 -22.74
CA PRO A 236 -2.36 -12.60 -22.27
C PRO A 236 -3.10 -13.69 -23.07
N GLU A 237 -3.78 -14.61 -22.40
CA GLU A 237 -4.47 -15.75 -23.04
C GLU A 237 -5.98 -15.50 -23.13
N THR A 238 -6.58 -15.14 -22.00
CA THR A 238 -8.03 -14.94 -21.87
C THR A 238 -8.48 -13.56 -22.36
N ALA A 239 -9.79 -13.41 -22.66
CA ALA A 239 -10.36 -12.13 -23.05
C ALA A 239 -10.19 -11.05 -21.97
N ARG A 240 -10.36 -11.41 -20.68
CA ARG A 240 -10.15 -10.51 -19.54
C ARG A 240 -8.69 -10.05 -19.45
N GLU A 241 -7.74 -10.97 -19.60
CA GLU A 241 -6.31 -10.63 -19.56
C GLU A 241 -5.91 -9.71 -20.72
N LYS A 242 -6.43 -9.96 -21.93
CA LYS A 242 -6.19 -9.09 -23.09
C LYS A 242 -6.73 -7.67 -22.87
N LEU A 243 -7.94 -7.57 -22.35
CA LEU A 243 -8.54 -6.28 -21.99
C LEU A 243 -7.70 -5.54 -20.94
N LEU A 244 -7.27 -6.23 -19.87
CA LEU A 244 -6.42 -5.63 -18.84
C LEU A 244 -5.07 -5.16 -19.38
N PHE A 245 -4.49 -5.92 -20.31
CA PHE A 245 -3.24 -5.56 -21.00
C PHE A 245 -3.40 -4.28 -21.83
N GLU A 246 -4.46 -4.19 -22.64
CA GLU A 246 -4.76 -3.02 -23.47
C GLU A 246 -5.02 -1.77 -22.61
N GLN A 247 -5.78 -1.92 -21.52
CA GLN A 247 -6.05 -0.84 -20.58
C GLN A 247 -4.76 -0.34 -19.90
N ALA A 248 -3.89 -1.25 -19.47
CA ALA A 248 -2.60 -0.91 -18.88
C ALA A 248 -1.67 -0.22 -19.90
N GLU A 249 -1.65 -0.69 -21.15
CA GLU A 249 -0.90 -0.06 -22.22
C GLU A 249 -1.38 1.38 -22.50
N ALA A 250 -2.70 1.59 -22.51
CA ALA A 250 -3.30 2.92 -22.65
C ALA A 250 -2.94 3.84 -21.48
N ARG A 251 -3.03 3.36 -20.23
CA ARG A 251 -2.60 4.10 -19.03
C ARG A 251 -1.13 4.51 -19.10
N ASN A 252 -0.25 3.58 -19.45
CA ASN A 252 1.18 3.85 -19.57
C ASN A 252 1.49 4.85 -20.69
N SER A 253 0.80 4.73 -21.83
CA SER A 253 0.92 5.68 -22.94
C SER A 253 0.49 7.08 -22.52
N LEU A 254 -0.61 7.21 -21.78
CA LEU A 254 -1.07 8.49 -21.22
C LEU A 254 -0.03 9.08 -20.24
N LYS A 255 0.52 8.26 -19.34
CA LYS A 255 1.59 8.68 -18.40
C LYS A 255 2.82 9.22 -19.14
N LYS A 256 3.23 8.57 -20.25
CA LYS A 256 4.36 9.05 -21.09
C LYS A 256 4.06 10.39 -21.75
N ARG A 257 2.85 10.60 -22.27
CA ARG A 257 2.46 11.89 -22.88
C ARG A 257 2.44 13.02 -21.85
N LYS A 258 1.87 12.79 -20.65
CA LYS A 258 1.85 13.78 -19.57
C LYS A 258 3.25 14.22 -19.13
N ARG A 259 4.23 13.29 -19.12
CA ARG A 259 5.65 13.60 -18.86
C ARG A 259 6.32 14.42 -19.98
N GLY A 260 5.73 14.45 -21.18
CA GLY A 260 6.24 15.14 -22.37
C GLY A 260 5.86 16.62 -22.49
N GLY A 261 5.13 17.18 -21.50
CA GLY A 261 4.84 18.61 -21.43
C GLY A 261 3.51 19.02 -22.05
N GLU A 262 2.42 18.85 -21.31
CA GLU A 262 1.19 19.64 -21.48
C GLU A 262 0.86 20.29 -20.14
N LYS A 263 1.58 21.36 -19.77
CA LYS A 263 1.06 22.32 -18.80
C LYS A 263 0.01 23.14 -19.55
N LYS A 264 -1.27 22.94 -19.24
CA LYS A 264 -2.32 23.85 -19.67
C LYS A 264 -2.28 25.06 -18.73
N ASP A 265 -2.05 26.23 -19.30
CA ASP A 265 -2.14 27.50 -18.59
C ASP A 265 -3.63 27.79 -18.28
N LEU A 266 -4.03 27.65 -17.02
CA LEU A 266 -5.36 27.99 -16.49
C LEU A 266 -5.25 29.20 -15.54
N GLU A 267 -4.44 30.19 -15.89
CA GLU A 267 -3.98 31.24 -14.95
C GLU A 267 -5.12 32.15 -14.41
N ASN A 268 -6.15 32.46 -15.21
CA ASN A 268 -7.13 33.48 -14.81
C ASN A 268 -8.14 33.00 -13.75
N GLY A 269 -8.48 31.71 -13.72
CA GLY A 269 -9.42 31.15 -12.73
C GLY A 269 -8.74 30.81 -11.39
N GLU A 270 -7.49 30.37 -11.47
CA GLU A 270 -6.67 29.98 -10.32
C GLU A 270 -6.35 31.18 -9.42
N GLU A 271 -6.02 32.34 -10.00
CA GLU A 271 -5.73 33.56 -9.22
C GLU A 271 -6.90 34.00 -8.34
N LYS A 272 -8.14 33.88 -8.85
CA LYS A 272 -9.33 34.27 -8.09
C LYS A 272 -9.53 33.32 -6.90
N LYS A 273 -9.51 32.00 -7.15
CA LYS A 273 -9.63 30.99 -6.08
C LYS A 273 -8.53 31.15 -5.03
N LEU A 274 -7.30 31.46 -5.46
CA LEU A 274 -6.17 31.70 -4.57
C LEU A 274 -6.41 32.91 -3.67
N LYS A 275 -6.87 34.03 -4.24
CA LYS A 275 -7.21 35.25 -3.47
C LYS A 275 -8.34 34.99 -2.47
N ASP A 276 -9.36 34.24 -2.86
CA ASP A 276 -10.49 33.90 -2.00
C ASP A 276 -10.05 33.03 -0.81
N LEU A 277 -9.24 31.98 -1.05
CA LEU A 277 -8.68 31.14 0.01
C LEU A 277 -7.78 31.92 0.98
N LEU A 278 -6.95 32.82 0.45
CA LEU A 278 -6.06 33.65 1.27
C LEU A 278 -6.81 34.71 2.07
N ALA A 279 -7.93 35.23 1.57
CA ALA A 279 -8.73 36.20 2.30
C ALA A 279 -9.27 35.59 3.60
N GLU A 280 -9.76 34.34 3.55
CA GLU A 280 -10.23 33.62 4.73
C GLU A 280 -9.09 33.34 5.72
N GLY A 281 -7.96 32.82 5.22
CA GLY A 281 -6.77 32.54 6.02
C GLY A 281 -6.14 33.77 6.69
N ARG A 282 -6.18 34.94 6.04
CA ARG A 282 -5.66 36.19 6.60
C ARG A 282 -6.44 36.65 7.82
N ILE A 283 -7.76 36.41 7.87
CA ILE A 283 -8.56 36.74 9.06
C ILE A 283 -8.01 35.98 10.28
N PHE A 284 -7.64 34.71 10.12
CA PHE A 284 -7.03 33.91 11.17
C PHE A 284 -5.65 34.43 11.60
N CYS A 285 -4.83 34.89 10.66
CA CYS A 285 -3.49 35.40 10.96
C CYS A 285 -3.50 36.79 11.59
N ASP A 286 -4.29 37.71 11.03
CA ASP A 286 -4.25 39.13 11.37
C ASP A 286 -5.26 39.49 12.47
N MET A 287 -6.43 38.84 12.49
CA MET A 287 -7.53 39.13 13.41
C MET A 287 -8.19 37.85 13.97
N PRO A 288 -7.46 37.02 14.77
CA PRO A 288 -7.94 35.71 15.21
C PRO A 288 -9.30 35.72 15.94
N ALA A 289 -9.65 36.83 16.60
CA ALA A 289 -10.91 36.99 17.32
C ALA A 289 -12.14 37.08 16.40
N LEU A 290 -11.95 37.45 15.13
CA LEU A 290 -13.00 37.55 14.10
C LEU A 290 -13.05 36.30 13.20
N ALA A 291 -12.13 35.36 13.39
CA ALA A 291 -12.06 34.15 12.59
C ALA A 291 -13.28 33.25 12.85
N ASP A 292 -13.75 32.59 11.79
CA ASP A 292 -14.83 31.61 11.91
C ASP A 292 -14.39 30.46 12.83
N ARG A 293 -15.22 30.11 13.82
CA ARG A 293 -14.93 28.98 14.72
C ARG A 293 -15.02 27.64 14.02
N ASP A 294 -15.70 27.60 12.88
CA ASP A 294 -15.82 26.42 12.04
C ASP A 294 -14.68 26.29 11.03
N SER A 295 -13.66 27.16 11.07
CA SER A 295 -12.45 27.05 10.25
C SER A 295 -11.21 26.83 11.13
N ILE A 296 -10.14 26.27 10.55
CA ILE A 296 -8.84 26.09 11.21
C ILE A 296 -7.70 26.24 10.20
N LEU A 297 -6.59 26.82 10.64
CA LEU A 297 -5.40 26.94 9.79
C LEU A 297 -4.82 25.55 9.47
N LEU A 298 -4.42 25.33 8.22
CA LEU A 298 -3.79 24.10 7.74
C LEU A 298 -2.62 23.67 8.65
N ARG A 299 -1.72 24.60 8.98
CA ARG A 299 -0.56 24.33 9.84
C ARG A 299 -0.94 23.79 11.23
N ASP A 300 -2.10 24.18 11.76
CA ASP A 300 -2.57 23.77 13.09
C ASP A 300 -3.20 22.36 13.07
N THR A 301 -3.39 21.78 11.89
CA THR A 301 -3.83 20.38 11.73
C THR A 301 -2.67 19.39 11.67
N SER A 302 -1.42 19.87 11.74
CA SER A 302 -0.26 19.06 11.39
C SER A 302 0.16 18.10 12.51
N LEU A 303 0.57 16.88 12.15
CA LEU A 303 1.26 15.94 13.03
C LEU A 303 2.59 15.50 12.42
N GLU A 304 3.52 15.04 13.26
CA GLU A 304 4.82 14.53 12.82
C GLU A 304 5.14 13.22 13.53
N ASN A 305 5.73 12.28 12.79
CA ASN A 305 6.28 11.05 13.32
C ASN A 305 7.69 10.83 12.75
N SER A 306 8.65 10.51 13.60
CA SER A 306 10.05 10.32 13.22
C SER A 306 10.54 8.97 13.69
N LEU A 307 11.23 8.24 12.81
CA LEU A 307 11.77 6.92 13.11
C LEU A 307 13.08 6.66 12.38
N LEU A 308 13.96 5.88 13.01
CA LEU A 308 15.16 5.37 12.36
C LEU A 308 14.81 4.08 11.61
N CYS A 309 15.18 4.02 10.33
CA CYS A 309 14.93 2.87 9.48
C CYS A 309 15.79 1.67 9.90
N GLN A 310 15.16 0.66 10.49
CA GLN A 310 15.84 -0.50 11.07
C GLN A 310 16.04 -1.64 10.06
N PRO A 311 17.02 -2.53 10.26
CA PRO A 311 17.23 -3.70 9.40
C PRO A 311 15.99 -4.61 9.26
N GLN A 312 15.14 -4.68 10.28
CA GLN A 312 13.89 -5.46 10.29
C GLN A 312 12.81 -4.87 9.37
N GLN A 313 13.03 -3.70 8.75
CA GLN A 313 12.08 -3.01 7.87
C GLN A 313 12.51 -3.07 6.40
N ARG A 314 13.62 -3.76 6.12
CA ARG A 314 14.19 -3.86 4.78
C ARG A 314 13.46 -4.90 3.94
N ASN A 315 13.42 -4.67 2.64
CA ASN A 315 13.06 -5.63 1.62
C ASN A 315 14.22 -6.60 1.35
N ILE A 316 13.98 -7.57 0.47
CA ILE A 316 14.99 -8.57 0.05
C ILE A 316 16.24 -7.97 -0.59
N HIS A 317 16.20 -6.70 -1.01
CA HIS A 317 17.30 -5.98 -1.62
C HIS A 317 18.01 -5.03 -0.65
N GLY A 318 17.69 -5.11 0.65
CA GLY A 318 18.34 -4.32 1.70
C GLY A 318 17.86 -2.88 1.84
N ARG A 319 16.79 -2.49 1.13
CA ARG A 319 16.19 -1.15 1.20
C ARG A 319 14.89 -1.16 1.96
N ILE A 320 14.46 -0.03 2.48
CA ILE A 320 13.14 0.08 3.11
C ILE A 320 12.05 -0.16 2.08
N PHE A 321 11.09 -0.96 2.51
CA PHE A 321 10.03 -1.49 1.68
C PHE A 321 8.96 -0.43 1.37
N GLY A 322 8.41 -0.40 0.15
CA GLY A 322 7.40 0.58 -0.25
C GLY A 322 6.13 0.47 0.58
N GLY A 323 5.70 -0.76 0.83
CA GLY A 323 4.60 -1.09 1.73
C GLY A 323 4.79 -0.60 3.16
N PHE A 324 6.02 -0.62 3.68
CA PHE A 324 6.32 -0.09 5.01
C PHE A 324 6.11 1.42 5.05
N LEU A 325 6.57 2.16 4.04
CA LEU A 325 6.34 3.60 3.94
C LEU A 325 4.85 3.92 3.85
N MET A 326 4.09 3.16 3.04
CA MET A 326 2.63 3.33 2.93
C MET A 326 1.92 3.09 4.25
N ASN A 327 2.30 2.03 4.98
CA ASN A 327 1.72 1.74 6.29
C ASN A 327 1.99 2.88 7.29
N ARG A 328 3.24 3.35 7.39
CA ARG A 328 3.60 4.46 8.29
C ARG A 328 2.94 5.79 7.90
N ALA A 329 2.84 6.08 6.61
CA ALA A 329 2.11 7.24 6.12
C ALA A 329 0.62 7.14 6.44
N PHE A 330 0.00 5.97 6.25
CA PHE A 330 -1.41 5.74 6.60
C PHE A 330 -1.67 5.90 8.10
N GLU A 331 -0.83 5.30 8.97
CA GLU A 331 -0.99 5.41 10.43
C GLU A 331 -0.96 6.88 10.89
N LEU A 332 -0.06 7.68 10.31
CA LEU A 332 0.02 9.11 10.60
C LEU A 332 -1.16 9.89 10.00
N ALA A 333 -1.58 9.58 8.77
CA ALA A 333 -2.71 10.23 8.10
C ALA A 333 -4.02 9.99 8.86
N PHE A 334 -4.25 8.74 9.27
CA PHE A 334 -5.41 8.36 10.09
C PHE A 334 -5.40 9.11 11.42
N SER A 335 -4.25 9.17 12.10
CA SER A 335 -4.12 9.91 13.37
C SER A 335 -4.42 11.41 13.20
N THR A 336 -4.00 11.97 12.06
CA THR A 336 -4.23 13.38 11.70
C THR A 336 -5.72 13.64 11.45
N ALA A 337 -6.35 12.81 10.63
CA ALA A 337 -7.79 12.88 10.39
C ALA A 337 -8.59 12.70 11.70
N TYR A 338 -8.16 11.79 12.56
CA TYR A 338 -8.84 11.53 13.84
C TYR A 338 -8.71 12.72 14.80
N ALA A 339 -7.51 13.27 14.97
CA ALA A 339 -7.28 14.46 15.78
C ALA A 339 -8.03 15.68 15.25
N PHE A 340 -8.09 15.83 13.93
CA PHE A 340 -8.78 16.93 13.26
C PHE A 340 -10.31 16.86 13.41
N ALA A 341 -10.89 15.71 13.08
CA ALA A 341 -12.34 15.50 13.08
C ALA A 341 -12.89 15.26 14.49
N GLY A 342 -12.10 14.74 15.42
CA GLY A 342 -12.58 14.32 16.74
C GLY A 342 -13.63 13.21 16.68
N LEU A 343 -13.70 12.48 15.56
CA LEU A 343 -14.54 11.32 15.29
C LEU A 343 -13.72 10.30 14.51
N VAL A 344 -14.08 9.03 14.64
CA VAL A 344 -13.32 7.92 14.03
C VAL A 344 -13.34 8.08 12.51
N PRO A 345 -12.17 8.24 11.86
CA PRO A 345 -12.09 8.31 10.41
C PRO A 345 -12.41 6.96 9.77
N TYR A 346 -12.89 7.03 8.54
CA TYR A 346 -13.10 5.90 7.66
C TYR A 346 -12.33 6.12 6.37
N PHE A 347 -11.46 5.17 6.00
CA PHE A 347 -10.63 5.27 4.82
C PHE A 347 -11.45 5.10 3.54
N LEU A 348 -11.24 5.98 2.55
CA LEU A 348 -11.88 5.89 1.25
C LEU A 348 -10.88 5.53 0.16
N GLU A 349 -9.79 6.27 0.09
CA GLU A 349 -8.79 6.07 -0.96
C GLU A 349 -7.41 6.60 -0.57
N VAL A 350 -6.40 6.02 -1.20
CA VAL A 350 -5.05 6.58 -1.29
C VAL A 350 -4.77 6.84 -2.76
N ASP A 351 -4.26 8.03 -3.03
CA ASP A 351 -4.02 8.51 -4.38
C ASP A 351 -2.80 7.86 -5.04
N HIS A 352 -2.52 8.20 -6.30
CA HIS A 352 -1.34 7.68 -6.99
C HIS A 352 -0.06 8.08 -6.25
N VAL A 353 0.80 7.10 -5.94
CA VAL A 353 2.07 7.30 -5.22
C VAL A 353 3.23 6.98 -6.14
N ASP A 354 4.16 7.92 -6.31
CA ASP A 354 5.45 7.67 -6.96
C ASP A 354 6.56 7.46 -5.93
N PHE A 355 7.31 6.36 -6.07
CA PHE A 355 8.50 6.06 -5.27
C PHE A 355 9.75 6.56 -5.96
N LEU A 356 9.95 7.88 -5.88
CA LEU A 356 11.00 8.59 -6.60
C LEU A 356 12.40 8.33 -6.05
N ARG A 357 12.53 8.26 -4.72
CA ARG A 357 13.81 8.04 -4.04
C ARG A 357 13.74 6.78 -3.17
N PRO A 358 14.80 5.95 -3.18
CA PRO A 358 14.90 4.86 -2.24
C PRO A 358 15.12 5.39 -0.82
N VAL A 359 14.56 4.68 0.15
CA VAL A 359 14.88 4.85 1.57
C VAL A 359 15.70 3.64 2.00
N ASP A 360 16.85 3.87 2.61
CA ASP A 360 17.78 2.81 2.99
C ASP A 360 17.75 2.52 4.50
N VAL A 361 18.23 1.35 4.90
CA VAL A 361 18.40 1.03 6.32
C VAL A 361 19.42 2.01 6.92
N GLY A 362 19.09 2.58 8.07
CA GLY A 362 19.87 3.62 8.74
C GLY A 362 19.46 5.05 8.38
N ASP A 363 18.62 5.26 7.36
CA ASP A 363 18.08 6.59 7.09
C ASP A 363 17.15 7.05 8.25
N PHE A 364 17.21 8.35 8.59
CA PHE A 364 16.30 8.95 9.56
C PHE A 364 15.05 9.47 8.84
N LEU A 365 13.95 8.72 8.95
CA LEU A 365 12.69 9.00 8.29
C LEU A 365 11.82 9.91 9.16
N ARG A 366 11.42 11.06 8.60
CA ARG A 366 10.48 12.00 9.23
C ARG A 366 9.24 12.14 8.36
N LEU A 367 8.10 11.73 8.88
CA LEU A 367 6.79 11.84 8.24
C LEU A 367 6.07 13.05 8.83
N LYS A 368 5.63 13.98 7.98
CA LYS A 368 4.82 15.13 8.38
C LYS A 368 3.48 15.04 7.68
N SER A 369 2.40 15.15 8.42
CA SER A 369 1.05 15.14 7.89
C SER A 369 0.31 16.43 8.20
N CYS A 370 -0.66 16.78 7.38
CA CYS A 370 -1.65 17.80 7.68
C CYS A 370 -2.92 17.54 6.86
N VAL A 371 -4.05 18.08 7.31
CA VAL A 371 -5.27 18.12 6.48
C VAL A 371 -5.07 19.24 5.48
N LEU A 372 -5.12 18.93 4.18
CA LEU A 372 -5.00 19.93 3.12
C LEU A 372 -6.29 20.74 3.02
N TYR A 373 -7.41 20.05 2.84
CA TYR A 373 -8.71 20.65 2.69
C TYR A 373 -9.81 19.64 3.05
N THR A 374 -11.02 20.15 3.22
CA THR A 374 -12.21 19.37 3.51
C THR A 374 -13.29 19.67 2.50
N GLU A 375 -14.09 18.65 2.15
CA GLU A 375 -15.26 18.83 1.30
C GLU A 375 -16.51 18.56 2.13
N LEU A 376 -17.38 19.56 2.17
CA LEU A 376 -18.57 19.58 3.03
C LEU A 376 -19.88 19.57 2.21
N HIS A 377 -19.81 19.23 0.93
CA HIS A 377 -20.94 19.24 0.00
C HIS A 377 -22.02 18.24 0.40
N ASP A 378 -21.61 17.04 0.79
CA ASP A 378 -22.49 16.04 1.39
C ASP A 378 -22.30 16.07 2.92
N PRO A 379 -23.30 16.54 3.68
CA PRO A 379 -23.23 16.54 5.14
C PRO A 379 -23.08 15.13 5.71
N ASP A 380 -23.60 14.10 5.03
CA ASP A 380 -23.59 12.71 5.47
C ASP A 380 -22.26 12.01 5.19
N GLN A 381 -21.51 12.49 4.19
CA GLN A 381 -20.19 11.98 3.86
C GLN A 381 -19.18 13.11 3.64
N PRO A 382 -18.80 13.85 4.70
CA PRO A 382 -17.78 14.88 4.57
C PRO A 382 -16.43 14.22 4.24
N LEU A 383 -15.63 14.85 3.38
CA LEU A 383 -14.32 14.36 3.00
C LEU A 383 -13.22 15.15 3.71
N ILE A 384 -12.20 14.41 4.15
CA ILE A 384 -10.99 14.92 4.80
C ILE A 384 -9.82 14.46 3.95
N ASN A 385 -9.20 15.39 3.22
CA ASN A 385 -8.05 15.11 2.37
C ASN A 385 -6.77 15.41 3.14
N VAL A 386 -6.00 14.37 3.45
CA VAL A 386 -4.79 14.42 4.26
C VAL A 386 -3.57 14.19 3.38
N GLU A 387 -2.59 15.07 3.48
CA GLU A 387 -1.27 14.84 2.90
C GLU A 387 -0.30 14.34 3.95
N VAL A 388 0.57 13.41 3.56
CA VAL A 388 1.73 12.98 4.34
C VAL A 388 2.99 13.07 3.49
N VAL A 389 3.96 13.87 3.93
CA VAL A 389 5.27 14.02 3.28
C VAL A 389 6.32 13.26 4.08
N ALA A 390 6.99 12.33 3.40
CA ALA A 390 8.10 11.55 3.95
C ALA A 390 9.44 12.21 3.59
N HIS A 391 10.17 12.64 4.60
CA HIS A 391 11.52 13.18 4.47
C HIS A 391 12.56 12.16 4.94
N VAL A 392 13.57 11.92 4.11
CA VAL A 392 14.79 11.24 4.50
C VAL A 392 15.81 12.29 4.94
N THR A 393 16.21 12.22 6.20
CA THR A 393 17.17 13.13 6.81
C THR A 393 18.46 12.39 7.08
N ARG A 394 19.60 12.99 6.71
CA ARG A 394 20.94 12.49 7.01
C ARG A 394 21.69 13.56 7.79
N PRO A 395 21.60 13.55 9.13
CA PRO A 395 22.16 14.59 9.98
C PRO A 395 23.66 14.83 9.75
N GLU A 396 24.41 13.75 9.49
CA GLU A 396 25.85 13.76 9.23
C GLU A 396 26.20 14.54 7.95
N LEU A 397 25.31 14.47 6.96
CA LEU A 397 25.41 15.19 5.69
C LEU A 397 24.67 16.53 5.72
N ARG A 398 23.98 16.85 6.83
CA ARG A 398 23.10 18.01 6.98
C ARG A 398 22.08 18.14 5.84
N SER A 399 21.60 17.01 5.33
CA SER A 399 20.63 16.98 4.24
C SER A 399 19.28 16.46 4.73
N SER A 400 18.21 16.97 4.13
CA SER A 400 16.84 16.51 4.35
C SER A 400 16.09 16.63 3.04
N GLU A 401 15.61 15.50 2.54
CA GLU A 401 15.09 15.36 1.19
C GLU A 401 13.71 14.70 1.22
N VAL A 402 12.78 15.19 0.40
CA VAL A 402 11.48 14.51 0.22
C VAL A 402 11.71 13.22 -0.55
N SER A 403 11.33 12.10 0.06
CA SER A 403 11.33 10.79 -0.57
C SER A 403 10.01 10.53 -1.30
N ASN A 404 8.90 10.77 -0.59
CA ASN A 404 7.55 10.45 -1.05
C ASN A 404 6.55 11.44 -0.47
N THR A 405 5.47 11.65 -1.21
CA THR A 405 4.27 12.32 -0.72
C THR A 405 3.09 11.39 -0.95
N PHE A 406 2.22 11.29 0.06
CA PHE A 406 1.03 10.46 0.04
C PHE A 406 -0.19 11.35 0.26
N HIS A 407 -1.26 11.09 -0.49
CA HIS A 407 -2.54 11.76 -0.29
C HIS A 407 -3.59 10.71 0.04
N PHE A 408 -4.25 10.89 1.17
CA PHE A 408 -5.27 9.98 1.68
C PHE A 408 -6.58 10.74 1.85
N SER A 409 -7.67 10.13 1.42
CA SER A 409 -9.02 10.67 1.63
C SER A 409 -9.76 9.82 2.65
N PHE A 410 -10.30 10.49 3.65
CA PHE A 410 -11.10 9.89 4.70
C PHE A 410 -12.48 10.53 4.74
N THR A 411 -13.45 9.79 5.24
CA THR A 411 -14.71 10.34 5.77
C THR A 411 -14.84 10.01 7.25
N VAL A 412 -15.98 10.31 7.84
CA VAL A 412 -16.29 10.02 9.24
C VAL A 412 -17.33 8.91 9.31
N ARG A 413 -17.22 8.00 10.29
CA ARG A 413 -18.18 6.91 10.44
C ARG A 413 -19.59 7.43 10.78
N PRO A 414 -20.66 6.89 10.16
CA PRO A 414 -22.04 7.26 10.45
C PRO A 414 -22.42 7.07 11.92
N GLU A 415 -22.00 5.97 12.55
CA GLU A 415 -22.31 5.67 13.96
C GLU A 415 -21.68 6.71 14.90
N ALA A 416 -20.48 7.16 14.56
CA ALA A 416 -19.76 8.19 15.30
C ALA A 416 -20.44 9.56 15.15
N LYS A 417 -21.02 9.84 13.97
CA LYS A 417 -21.81 11.05 13.70
C LYS A 417 -23.14 11.04 14.47
N ALA A 418 -23.84 9.91 14.53
CA ALA A 418 -25.12 9.76 15.23
C ALA A 418 -25.01 10.03 16.74
N MET A 419 -23.88 9.68 17.36
CA MET A 419 -23.65 9.94 18.80
C MET A 419 -23.35 11.41 19.13
N LYS A 420 -22.89 12.21 18.16
CA LYS A 420 -22.62 13.64 18.35
C LYS A 420 -23.65 14.48 17.59
N SER A 421 -24.81 14.70 18.20
CA SER A 421 -25.82 15.63 17.68
C SER A 421 -25.19 17.02 17.50
N GLY A 422 -25.10 17.51 16.25
CA GLY A 422 -24.48 18.81 15.93
C GLY A 422 -23.02 18.76 15.49
N PHE A 423 -22.47 17.58 15.16
CA PHE A 423 -21.14 17.50 14.55
C PHE A 423 -21.07 18.29 13.24
N LYS A 424 -20.16 19.27 13.19
CA LYS A 424 -19.75 19.97 11.98
C LYS A 424 -18.25 19.83 11.81
N LEU A 425 -17.83 19.32 10.66
CA LEU A 425 -16.42 19.24 10.32
C LEU A 425 -15.92 20.66 10.02
N ARG A 426 -14.76 21.00 10.57
CA ARG A 426 -14.15 22.32 10.34
C ARG A 426 -13.64 22.43 8.91
N ASN A 427 -13.72 23.62 8.32
CA ASN A 427 -13.04 23.95 7.08
C ASN A 427 -11.54 24.19 7.34
N VAL A 428 -10.69 23.87 6.37
CA VAL A 428 -9.25 24.12 6.46
C VAL A 428 -8.87 25.30 5.58
N VAL A 429 -8.14 26.24 6.15
CA VAL A 429 -7.72 27.47 5.47
C VAL A 429 -6.19 27.61 5.46
N PRO A 430 -5.60 28.11 4.37
CA PRO A 430 -4.16 28.31 4.28
C PRO A 430 -3.73 29.58 5.01
N ALA A 431 -2.61 29.54 5.73
CA ALA A 431 -1.98 30.72 6.32
C ALA A 431 -1.08 31.48 5.32
N THR A 432 -0.57 30.77 4.30
CA THR A 432 0.42 31.28 3.34
C THR A 432 0.00 31.02 1.90
N GLU A 433 0.61 31.75 0.97
CA GLU A 433 0.36 31.59 -0.47
C GLU A 433 0.81 30.21 -0.97
N GLU A 434 1.89 29.67 -0.41
CA GLU A 434 2.39 28.32 -0.68
C GLU A 434 1.38 27.25 -0.24
N GLU A 435 0.80 27.38 0.95
CA GLU A 435 -0.25 26.49 1.43
C GLU A 435 -1.49 26.57 0.53
N ALA A 436 -1.90 27.78 0.15
CA ALA A 436 -3.06 28.00 -0.70
C ALA A 436 -2.88 27.37 -2.09
N ARG A 437 -1.70 27.51 -2.70
CA ARG A 437 -1.35 26.81 -3.96
C ARG A 437 -1.40 25.30 -3.80
N ARG A 438 -0.84 24.76 -2.71
CA ARG A 438 -0.82 23.32 -2.46
C ARG A 438 -2.24 22.74 -2.34
N ILE A 439 -3.16 23.48 -1.73
CA ILE A 439 -4.59 23.13 -1.67
C ILE A 439 -5.21 23.13 -3.07
N LEU A 440 -4.98 24.18 -3.87
CA LEU A 440 -5.57 24.29 -5.22
C LEU A 440 -5.05 23.21 -6.18
N GLU A 441 -3.74 23.00 -6.21
CA GLU A 441 -3.12 21.93 -7.01
C GLU A 441 -3.74 20.58 -6.69
N ARG A 442 -4.06 20.35 -5.41
CA ARG A 442 -4.70 19.12 -4.96
C ARG A 442 -6.16 19.03 -5.43
N ILE A 443 -6.96 20.08 -5.20
CA ILE A 443 -8.36 20.13 -5.62
C ILE A 443 -8.48 19.91 -7.14
N ASP A 444 -7.62 20.54 -7.93
CA ASP A 444 -7.64 20.38 -9.39
C ASP A 444 -7.21 18.97 -9.81
N ALA A 445 -6.26 18.34 -9.11
CA ALA A 445 -5.90 16.94 -9.34
C ALA A 445 -7.07 15.98 -9.05
N ASP A 446 -7.83 16.24 -7.99
CA ASP A 446 -9.01 15.44 -7.63
C ASP A 446 -10.15 15.60 -8.64
N ASN A 447 -10.44 16.83 -9.06
CA ASN A 447 -11.43 17.11 -10.11
C ASN A 447 -11.07 16.43 -11.45
N LEU A 448 -9.79 16.45 -11.82
CA LEU A 448 -9.31 15.75 -13.02
C LEU A 448 -9.54 14.25 -12.90
N ASN A 449 -9.28 13.65 -11.74
CA ASN A 449 -9.47 12.23 -11.51
C ASN A 449 -10.95 11.81 -11.56
N GLU A 450 -11.88 12.63 -11.10
CA GLU A 450 -13.32 12.39 -11.25
C GLU A 450 -13.79 12.45 -12.69
N PHE A 451 -13.29 13.40 -13.49
CA PHE A 451 -13.66 13.53 -14.90
C PHE A 451 -13.27 12.30 -15.74
N PHE A 452 -12.24 11.56 -15.35
CA PHE A 452 -11.85 10.30 -16.00
C PHE A 452 -12.57 9.05 -15.44
N ARG A 453 -13.43 9.20 -14.41
CA ARG A 453 -14.26 8.11 -13.87
C ARG A 453 -15.63 8.01 -14.57
N THR A 454 -16.16 9.12 -15.10
CA THR A 454 -17.36 9.18 -15.96
C THR A 454 -17.00 8.93 -17.42
#